data_AF-A0A7L1TJW9-F1
#
_entry.id   AF-A0A7L1TJW9-F1
#
_cell.length_a   1.000
_cell.length_b   1.000
_cell.length_c   1.000
_cell.angle_alpha   90.00
_cell.angle_beta   90.00
_cell.angle_gamma   90.00
#
_symmetry.space_group_name_H-M   'P 1'
#
loop_
_entity.id
_entity.type
_entity.pdbx_description
1 polymer ?
#
loop_
_entity_poly.entity_id
_entity_poly.type
_entity_poly.pdbx_seq_one_letter_code
_entity_poly.pdbx_strand_id
1 'polypeptide(L)'
;VAGGDEDGDSDEDGWDIGVVRHDPQQLDQMLQADKNEALKKALFRGDVSLIEELLNSGISIESSFQFGWTPLMCAASVADFAVVRLLLDRGANACFEIDKYTVLMAACTAHASEEKILKTVELLLSRNADPNLTCRRQMTPLMYAARKGYSQVVALLVAHGSHINAQDENGYSALIWAAQHGHKSVIFKLLELGADKNLQTKDEKTAAELAKIHKHSEIYSLLSLAANHLQGRYHETIKQEAVYKFLTAVSDHGVGSCSSLDDMEVFLHGLGLAHVIGLLKEKDIALRQLLVMQKDELIQIGITNPGDQQKLLNAINELQVEEIRIGDLPEVMKLELSGDEFLKFLKKLNKECNNLTIPVQTMNKHFLQNSHKIVLQWAPTEIFMEVCKDLVCSVEKLGEEVTKLKDLV
;
A
#
# COMPACT_ATOMS: atom_id res chain seq x y z
N VAL A 1 -9.12 -57.86 76.35
CA VAL A 1 -8.38 -59.14 76.16
C VAL A 1 -7.46 -58.92 74.98
N ALA A 2 -6.19 -59.23 75.17
CA ALA A 2 -5.09 -58.88 74.29
C ALA A 2 -5.08 -59.69 72.98
N GLY A 3 -4.66 -59.03 71.90
CA GLY A 3 -3.46 -59.39 71.12
C GLY A 3 -3.52 -60.54 70.12
N GLY A 4 -2.92 -60.30 68.95
CA GLY A 4 -2.13 -61.31 68.24
C GLY A 4 -2.62 -61.71 66.84
N ASP A 5 -2.22 -60.90 65.85
CA ASP A 5 -1.35 -61.25 64.71
C ASP A 5 -1.70 -62.33 63.65
N GLU A 6 -1.34 -61.93 62.42
CA GLU A 6 -0.80 -62.67 61.26
C GLU A 6 -1.73 -63.21 60.15
N ASP A 7 -1.84 -62.38 59.11
CA ASP A 7 -1.34 -62.55 57.72
C ASP A 7 -1.81 -63.69 56.80
N GLY A 8 -2.15 -63.27 55.56
CA GLY A 8 -1.78 -63.99 54.33
C GLY A 8 -2.85 -64.07 53.23
N ASP A 9 -2.66 -63.27 52.17
CA ASP A 9 -2.99 -63.45 50.72
C ASP A 9 -4.42 -63.85 50.29
N SER A 10 -4.96 -63.49 49.12
CA SER A 10 -4.73 -62.56 48.00
C SER A 10 -5.97 -62.72 47.10
N ASP A 11 -6.31 -61.75 46.24
CA ASP A 11 -6.69 -61.98 44.82
C ASP A 11 -7.37 -60.74 44.17
N GLU A 12 -6.56 -60.11 43.31
CA GLU A 12 -6.82 -59.47 42.00
C GLU A 12 -8.14 -58.72 41.70
N ASP A 13 -8.03 -57.39 41.62
CA ASP A 13 -8.92 -56.48 40.91
C ASP A 13 -8.64 -56.45 39.40
N GLY A 14 -9.51 -57.06 38.60
CA GLY A 14 -9.56 -56.88 37.15
C GLY A 14 -10.40 -55.67 36.77
N TRP A 15 -9.77 -54.52 36.53
CA TRP A 15 -10.44 -53.36 35.93
C TRP A 15 -10.50 -53.51 34.40
N ASP A 16 -11.71 -53.71 33.90
CA ASP A 16 -12.07 -53.67 32.49
C ASP A 16 -11.87 -52.25 31.93
N ILE A 17 -10.72 -52.00 31.30
CA ILE A 17 -10.46 -50.75 30.57
C ILE A 17 -11.15 -50.87 29.22
N GLY A 18 -12.42 -50.46 29.19
CA GLY A 18 -13.14 -50.17 27.96
C GLY A 18 -12.35 -49.16 27.14
N VAL A 19 -11.72 -49.64 26.06
CA VAL A 19 -11.07 -48.79 25.06
C VAL A 19 -12.16 -47.96 24.40
N VAL A 20 -12.38 -46.75 24.91
CA VAL A 20 -13.08 -45.68 24.19
C VAL A 20 -12.26 -45.44 22.94
N ARG A 21 -12.71 -46.03 21.82
CA ARG A 21 -12.20 -45.68 20.49
C ARG A 21 -12.60 -44.23 20.26
N HIS A 22 -11.73 -43.30 20.64
CA HIS A 22 -11.82 -41.93 20.15
C HIS A 22 -11.70 -42.00 18.63
N ASP A 23 -12.74 -41.55 17.93
CA ASP A 23 -12.68 -41.39 16.49
C ASP A 23 -11.45 -40.53 16.16
N PRO A 24 -10.57 -40.94 15.22
CA PRO A 24 -9.39 -40.17 14.83
C PRO A 24 -9.74 -38.71 14.47
N GLN A 25 -10.94 -38.49 13.95
CA GLN A 25 -11.48 -37.17 13.64
C GLN A 25 -11.73 -36.30 14.88
N GLN A 26 -12.14 -36.88 16.01
CA GLN A 26 -12.34 -36.12 17.26
C GLN A 26 -11.00 -35.71 17.88
N LEU A 27 -9.99 -36.58 17.85
CA LEU A 27 -8.66 -36.26 18.37
C LEU A 27 -7.97 -35.19 17.53
N ASP A 28 -8.09 -35.27 16.20
CA ASP A 28 -7.53 -34.26 15.29
C ASP A 28 -8.27 -32.92 15.41
N GLN A 29 -9.59 -32.93 15.60
CA GLN A 29 -10.37 -31.71 15.91
C GLN A 29 -9.98 -31.08 17.25
N MET A 30 -9.75 -31.88 18.30
CA MET A 30 -9.29 -31.39 19.59
C MET A 30 -7.88 -30.77 19.48
N LEU A 31 -6.98 -31.45 18.76
CA LEU A 31 -5.61 -30.94 18.52
C LEU A 31 -5.61 -29.64 17.71
N GLN A 32 -6.49 -29.51 16.71
CA GLN A 32 -6.67 -28.28 15.92
C GLN A 32 -7.33 -27.16 16.73
N ALA A 33 -8.26 -27.48 17.63
CA ALA A 33 -8.87 -26.50 18.53
C ALA A 33 -7.83 -25.90 19.48
N ASP A 34 -6.96 -26.73 20.05
CA ASP A 34 -5.87 -26.29 20.92
C ASP A 34 -4.85 -25.43 20.16
N LYS A 35 -4.53 -25.79 18.92
CA LYS A 35 -3.66 -25.02 18.02
C LYS A 35 -4.26 -23.66 17.64
N ASN A 36 -5.56 -23.59 17.33
CA ASN A 36 -6.24 -22.33 17.02
C ASN A 36 -6.29 -21.41 18.24
N GLU A 37 -6.50 -21.95 19.45
CA GLU A 37 -6.47 -21.17 20.68
C GLU A 37 -5.05 -20.67 20.99
N ALA A 38 -4.02 -21.48 20.72
CA ALA A 38 -2.62 -21.07 20.81
C ALA A 38 -2.30 -19.93 19.82
N LEU A 39 -2.76 -20.05 18.56
CA LEU A 39 -2.58 -19.01 17.54
C LEU A 39 -3.27 -17.72 17.94
N LYS A 40 -4.51 -17.79 18.46
CA LYS A 40 -5.23 -16.63 18.99
C LYS A 40 -4.43 -15.92 20.07
N LYS A 41 -3.90 -16.66 21.06
CA LYS A 41 -3.07 -16.08 22.13
C LYS A 41 -1.79 -15.45 21.59
N ALA A 42 -1.16 -16.06 20.59
CA ALA A 42 0.04 -15.53 19.94
C ALA A 42 -0.25 -14.22 19.19
N LEU A 43 -1.37 -14.15 18.45
CA LEU A 43 -1.84 -12.94 17.75
C LEU A 43 -2.05 -11.75 18.70
N PHE A 44 -2.69 -11.97 19.86
CA PHE A 44 -2.90 -10.89 20.83
C PHE A 44 -1.61 -10.45 21.54
N ARG A 45 -0.59 -11.32 21.59
CA ARG A 45 0.73 -10.99 22.14
C ARG A 45 1.67 -10.34 21.12
N GLY A 46 1.37 -10.45 19.82
CA GLY A 46 2.26 -10.04 18.74
C GLY A 46 3.51 -10.92 18.62
N ASP A 47 3.42 -12.19 19.04
CA ASP A 47 4.56 -13.13 18.99
C ASP A 47 4.71 -13.70 17.58
N VAL A 48 5.44 -12.96 16.73
CA VAL A 48 5.63 -13.28 15.30
C VAL A 48 6.24 -14.66 15.11
N SER A 49 7.22 -15.04 15.95
CA SER A 49 7.91 -16.34 15.85
C SER A 49 6.95 -17.50 16.13
N LEU A 50 6.18 -17.40 17.21
CA LEU A 50 5.19 -18.42 17.56
C LEU A 50 4.07 -18.51 16.51
N ILE A 51 3.63 -17.37 15.96
CA ILE A 51 2.64 -17.35 14.86
C ILE A 51 3.20 -18.08 13.63
N GLU A 52 4.46 -17.82 13.27
CA GLU A 52 5.10 -18.47 12.13
C GLU A 52 5.24 -19.99 12.32
N GLU A 53 5.69 -20.44 13.49
CA GLU A 53 5.76 -21.86 13.84
C GLU A 53 4.39 -22.54 13.78
N LEU A 54 3.35 -21.90 14.31
CA LEU A 54 1.98 -22.40 14.30
C LEU A 54 1.42 -22.50 12.88
N LEU A 55 1.67 -21.52 12.03
CA LEU A 55 1.29 -21.57 10.61
C LEU A 55 2.04 -22.68 9.86
N ASN A 56 3.33 -22.87 10.13
CA ASN A 56 4.13 -23.95 9.55
C ASN A 56 3.64 -25.34 10.00
N SER A 57 2.94 -25.45 11.13
CA SER A 57 2.34 -26.70 11.63
C SER A 57 1.06 -27.13 10.87
N GLY A 58 0.66 -26.38 9.84
CA GLY A 58 -0.48 -26.68 8.96
C GLY A 58 -1.81 -26.04 9.37
N ILE A 59 -1.80 -25.05 10.27
CA ILE A 59 -3.02 -24.29 10.60
C ILE A 59 -3.45 -23.46 9.39
N SER A 60 -4.75 -23.42 9.11
CA SER A 60 -5.30 -22.58 8.05
C SER A 60 -5.04 -21.10 8.33
N ILE A 61 -4.51 -20.38 7.33
CA ILE A 61 -4.33 -18.92 7.40
C ILE A 61 -5.67 -18.17 7.55
N GLU A 62 -6.77 -18.80 7.13
CA GLU A 62 -8.14 -18.30 7.24
C GLU A 62 -8.92 -18.98 8.38
N SER A 63 -8.22 -19.50 9.40
CA SER A 63 -8.88 -20.10 10.57
C SER A 63 -9.87 -19.12 11.21
N SER A 64 -11.14 -19.48 11.28
CA SER A 64 -12.16 -18.65 11.92
C SER A 64 -12.07 -18.77 13.44
N PHE A 65 -11.87 -17.65 14.12
CA PHE A 65 -11.98 -17.55 15.57
C PHE A 65 -13.42 -17.30 16.01
N GLN A 66 -13.61 -17.07 17.31
CA GLN A 66 -14.88 -16.60 17.86
C GLN A 66 -15.38 -15.37 17.09
N PHE A 67 -16.68 -15.34 16.80
CA PHE A 67 -17.32 -14.30 15.98
C PHE A 67 -16.92 -14.30 14.50
N GLY A 68 -16.27 -15.36 14.01
CA GLY A 68 -15.91 -15.56 12.60
C GLY A 68 -14.76 -14.69 12.10
N TRP A 69 -13.97 -14.12 13.02
CA TRP A 69 -12.80 -13.32 12.65
C TRP A 69 -11.65 -14.19 12.16
N THR A 70 -10.92 -13.72 11.17
CA THR A 70 -9.68 -14.35 10.68
C THR A 70 -8.46 -13.85 11.47
N PRO A 71 -7.30 -14.54 11.42
CA PRO A 71 -6.04 -14.07 11.98
C PRO A 71 -5.67 -12.68 11.51
N LEU A 72 -5.88 -12.40 10.23
CA LEU A 72 -5.62 -11.11 9.64
C LEU A 72 -6.49 -10.02 10.26
N MET A 73 -7.78 -10.28 10.45
CA MET A 73 -8.71 -9.33 11.07
C MET A 73 -8.36 -9.04 12.53
N CYS A 74 -7.97 -10.06 13.29
CA CYS A 74 -7.46 -9.89 14.66
C CYS A 74 -6.21 -9.00 14.68
N ALA A 75 -5.21 -9.30 13.84
CA ALA A 75 -3.97 -8.55 13.76
C ALA A 75 -4.19 -7.09 13.31
N ALA A 76 -5.08 -6.88 12.33
CA ALA A 76 -5.48 -5.55 11.87
C ALA A 76 -6.17 -4.74 12.99
N SER A 77 -7.02 -5.37 13.81
CA SER A 77 -7.76 -4.69 14.90
C SER A 77 -6.86 -4.11 16.00
N VAL A 78 -5.62 -4.58 16.10
CA VAL A 78 -4.59 -4.07 17.02
C VAL A 78 -3.47 -3.31 16.31
N ALA A 79 -3.57 -3.17 14.98
CA ALA A 79 -2.56 -2.58 14.10
C ALA A 79 -1.15 -3.15 14.31
N ASP A 80 -1.05 -4.47 14.46
CA ASP A 80 0.24 -5.16 14.47
C ASP A 80 0.75 -5.35 13.04
N PHE A 81 1.46 -4.33 12.56
CA PHE A 81 2.00 -4.32 11.20
C PHE A 81 2.87 -5.55 10.87
N ALA A 82 3.67 -6.04 11.82
CA ALA A 82 4.57 -7.17 11.57
C ALA A 82 3.79 -8.46 11.31
N VAL A 83 2.77 -8.70 12.14
CA VAL A 83 1.87 -9.85 12.00
C VAL A 83 0.99 -9.71 10.76
N VAL A 84 0.41 -8.53 10.52
CA VAL A 84 -0.42 -8.28 9.31
C VAL A 84 0.39 -8.56 8.04
N ARG A 85 1.64 -8.09 7.96
CA ARG A 85 2.54 -8.37 6.84
C ARG A 85 2.81 -9.86 6.68
N LEU A 86 3.18 -10.55 7.76
CA LEU A 86 3.42 -12.00 7.72
C LEU A 86 2.20 -12.75 7.17
N LEU A 87 1.00 -12.44 7.66
CA LEU A 87 -0.23 -13.12 7.25
C LEU A 87 -0.55 -12.84 5.77
N LEU A 88 -0.42 -11.60 5.31
CA LEU A 88 -0.64 -11.22 3.91
C LEU A 88 0.39 -11.84 2.95
N ASP A 89 1.65 -11.94 3.37
CA ASP A 89 2.70 -12.60 2.59
C ASP A 89 2.48 -14.12 2.50
N ARG A 90 1.78 -14.69 3.48
CA ARG A 90 1.32 -16.09 3.48
C ARG A 90 -0.02 -16.30 2.77
N GLY A 91 -0.56 -15.26 2.13
CA GLY A 91 -1.77 -15.35 1.30
C GLY A 91 -3.09 -15.13 2.03
N ALA A 92 -3.09 -14.53 3.22
CA ALA A 92 -4.32 -14.13 3.89
C ALA A 92 -5.13 -13.14 3.03
N ASN A 93 -6.45 -13.25 3.07
CA ASN A 93 -7.34 -12.44 2.26
C ASN A 93 -7.54 -11.02 2.86
N ALA A 94 -6.85 -10.02 2.31
CA ALA A 94 -7.01 -8.61 2.68
C ALA A 94 -8.44 -8.06 2.49
N CYS A 95 -9.20 -8.65 1.56
CA CYS A 95 -10.57 -8.26 1.24
C CYS A 95 -11.62 -9.03 2.05
N PHE A 96 -11.20 -9.84 3.04
CA PHE A 96 -12.13 -10.55 3.89
C PHE A 96 -13.09 -9.58 4.60
N GLU A 97 -14.35 -9.98 4.67
CA GLU A 97 -15.36 -9.29 5.44
C GLU A 97 -16.25 -10.28 6.18
N ILE A 98 -16.71 -9.87 7.35
CA ILE A 98 -17.76 -10.57 8.08
C ILE A 98 -18.86 -9.58 8.41
N ASP A 99 -20.09 -9.92 8.01
CA ASP A 99 -21.25 -9.03 8.19
C ASP A 99 -21.03 -7.61 7.64
N LYS A 100 -20.37 -7.51 6.46
CA LYS A 100 -19.93 -6.27 5.80
C LYS A 100 -18.86 -5.47 6.55
N TYR A 101 -18.33 -6.00 7.65
CA TYR A 101 -17.24 -5.39 8.39
C TYR A 101 -15.91 -5.94 7.86
N THR A 102 -15.10 -5.08 7.22
CA THR A 102 -13.89 -5.48 6.50
C THR A 102 -12.65 -5.45 7.39
N VAL A 103 -11.58 -6.14 6.96
CA VAL A 103 -10.26 -6.05 7.61
C VAL A 103 -9.76 -4.60 7.65
N LEU A 104 -9.99 -3.83 6.59
CA LEU A 104 -9.61 -2.41 6.53
C LEU A 104 -10.35 -1.57 7.59
N MET A 105 -11.65 -1.81 7.80
CA MET A 105 -12.38 -1.15 8.89
C MET A 105 -11.81 -1.53 10.26
N ALA A 106 -11.45 -2.80 10.46
CA ALA A 106 -10.80 -3.24 11.70
C ALA A 106 -9.52 -2.44 11.97
N ALA A 107 -8.65 -2.28 10.97
CA ALA A 107 -7.45 -1.45 11.05
C ALA A 107 -7.77 0.01 11.41
N CYS A 108 -8.76 0.63 10.75
CA CYS A 108 -9.16 2.01 11.04
C CYS A 108 -9.77 2.22 12.44
N THR A 109 -10.21 1.16 13.12
CA THR A 109 -10.74 1.22 14.49
C THR A 109 -9.72 0.90 15.58
N ALA A 110 -8.52 0.45 15.18
CA ALA A 110 -7.50 -0.06 16.09
C ALA A 110 -7.06 0.96 17.13
N HIS A 111 -6.71 0.48 18.31
CA HIS A 111 -6.24 1.31 19.42
C HIS A 111 -4.71 1.27 19.53
N ALA A 112 -4.03 1.83 18.54
CA ALA A 112 -2.56 1.90 18.46
C ALA A 112 -2.09 3.33 18.12
N SER A 113 -0.78 3.53 17.98
CA SER A 113 -0.25 4.79 17.44
C SER A 113 -0.69 4.99 16.00
N GLU A 114 -0.94 6.23 15.61
CA GLU A 114 -1.40 6.56 14.25
C GLU A 114 -0.41 6.06 13.18
N GLU A 115 0.90 6.09 13.44
CA GLU A 115 1.93 5.56 12.54
C GLU A 115 1.76 4.06 12.25
N LYS A 116 1.45 3.26 13.28
CA LYS A 116 1.22 1.81 13.11
C LYS A 116 -0.06 1.54 12.33
N ILE A 117 -1.11 2.31 12.62
CA ILE A 117 -2.38 2.22 11.91
C ILE A 117 -2.19 2.62 10.44
N LEU A 118 -1.45 3.71 10.18
CA LEU A 118 -1.13 4.19 8.84
C LEU A 118 -0.42 3.11 8.02
N LYS A 119 0.67 2.53 8.54
CA LYS A 119 1.41 1.45 7.88
C LYS A 119 0.53 0.21 7.61
N THR A 120 -0.35 -0.12 8.56
CA THR A 120 -1.28 -1.25 8.42
C THR A 120 -2.32 -0.99 7.34
N VAL A 121 -2.91 0.21 7.32
CA VAL A 121 -3.91 0.64 6.33
C VAL A 121 -3.28 0.71 4.93
N GLU A 122 -2.10 1.30 4.81
CA GLU A 122 -1.33 1.37 3.56
C GLU A 122 -1.06 -0.03 2.99
N LEU A 123 -0.61 -0.95 3.84
CA LEU A 123 -0.36 -2.33 3.44
C LEU A 123 -1.65 -3.02 2.97
N LEU A 124 -2.78 -2.86 3.67
CA LEU A 124 -4.05 -3.45 3.26
C LEU A 124 -4.54 -2.87 1.91
N LEU A 125 -4.41 -1.55 1.71
CA LEU A 125 -4.76 -0.89 0.45
C LEU A 125 -3.87 -1.39 -0.70
N SER A 126 -2.57 -1.61 -0.46
CA SER A 126 -1.65 -2.19 -1.45
C SER A 126 -2.02 -3.62 -1.85
N ARG A 127 -2.78 -4.33 -1.01
CA ARG A 127 -3.32 -5.68 -1.27
C ARG A 127 -4.80 -5.64 -1.69
N ASN A 128 -5.18 -4.58 -2.42
CA ASN A 128 -6.48 -4.40 -3.06
C ASN A 128 -7.70 -4.27 -2.12
N ALA A 129 -7.50 -3.95 -0.84
CA ALA A 129 -8.63 -3.64 0.03
C ALA A 129 -9.38 -2.38 -0.48
N ASP A 130 -10.69 -2.49 -0.67
CA ASP A 130 -11.52 -1.38 -1.15
C ASP A 130 -11.87 -0.40 0.00
N PRO A 131 -11.44 0.88 -0.08
CA PRO A 131 -11.71 1.86 0.97
C PRO A 131 -13.15 2.39 0.99
N ASN A 132 -13.99 2.02 0.01
CA ASN A 132 -15.38 2.50 -0.12
C ASN A 132 -16.42 1.48 0.35
N LEU A 133 -16.01 0.26 0.74
CA LEU A 133 -16.93 -0.71 1.33
C LEU A 133 -17.55 -0.15 2.63
N THR A 134 -18.78 -0.58 2.90
CA THR A 134 -19.57 -0.07 4.02
C THR A 134 -20.10 -1.19 4.89
N CYS A 135 -20.05 -0.99 6.22
CA CYS A 135 -20.63 -1.94 7.15
C CYS A 135 -22.17 -1.89 7.12
N ARG A 136 -22.86 -2.72 7.91
CA ARG A 136 -24.34 -2.72 8.00
C ARG A 136 -24.95 -1.35 8.29
N ARG A 137 -24.24 -0.49 9.02
CA ARG A 137 -24.65 0.89 9.34
C ARG A 137 -24.25 1.93 8.28
N GLN A 138 -23.82 1.46 7.11
CA GLN A 138 -23.26 2.26 6.02
C GLN A 138 -21.98 3.03 6.39
N MET A 139 -21.29 2.67 7.47
CA MET A 139 -20.02 3.32 7.82
C MET A 139 -18.88 2.84 6.93
N THR A 140 -18.08 3.78 6.42
CA THR A 140 -16.85 3.53 5.65
C THR A 140 -15.60 3.52 6.54
N PRO A 141 -14.47 2.93 6.06
CA PRO A 141 -13.15 3.10 6.68
C PRO A 141 -12.80 4.57 6.98
N LEU A 142 -13.11 5.49 6.05
CA LEU A 142 -12.85 6.93 6.22
C LEU A 142 -13.61 7.51 7.43
N MET A 143 -14.87 7.11 7.63
CA MET A 143 -15.66 7.53 8.79
C MET A 143 -15.11 6.97 10.10
N TYR A 144 -14.62 5.72 10.12
CA TYR A 144 -13.97 5.15 11.30
C TYR A 144 -12.67 5.89 11.65
N ALA A 145 -11.81 6.15 10.67
CA ALA A 145 -10.59 6.92 10.86
C ALA A 145 -10.88 8.34 11.37
N ALA A 146 -11.90 8.99 10.81
CA ALA A 146 -12.31 10.32 11.22
C ALA A 146 -12.90 10.35 12.64
N ARG A 147 -13.72 9.37 13.00
CA ARG A 147 -14.27 9.17 14.35
C ARG A 147 -13.19 8.92 15.41
N LYS A 148 -12.05 8.34 15.03
CA LYS A 148 -10.93 8.04 15.91
C LYS A 148 -9.87 9.14 15.97
N GLY A 149 -9.92 10.11 15.05
CA GLY A 149 -8.99 11.24 15.03
C GLY A 149 -7.72 11.01 14.21
N TYR A 150 -7.68 10.01 13.32
CA TYR A 150 -6.49 9.65 12.54
C TYR A 150 -6.38 10.47 11.25
N SER A 151 -5.86 11.70 11.35
CA SER A 151 -5.67 12.62 10.24
C SER A 151 -4.81 12.12 9.08
N GLN A 152 -3.72 11.39 9.36
CA GLN A 152 -2.85 10.83 8.32
C GLN A 152 -3.55 9.67 7.60
N VAL A 153 -4.27 8.83 8.35
CA VAL A 153 -5.06 7.72 7.79
C VAL A 153 -6.20 8.25 6.92
N VAL A 154 -6.86 9.34 7.33
CA VAL A 154 -7.86 10.05 6.52
C VAL A 154 -7.27 10.53 5.20
N ALA A 155 -6.09 11.15 5.24
CA ALA A 155 -5.41 11.62 4.02
C ALA A 155 -5.06 10.47 3.07
N LEU A 156 -4.56 9.36 3.61
CA LEU A 156 -4.23 8.16 2.86
C LEU A 156 -5.50 7.55 2.22
N LEU A 157 -6.57 7.38 2.98
CA LEU A 157 -7.82 6.80 2.48
C LEU A 157 -8.43 7.64 1.33
N VAL A 158 -8.41 8.98 1.44
CA VAL A 158 -8.87 9.86 0.35
C VAL A 158 -7.92 9.78 -0.85
N ALA A 159 -6.61 9.68 -0.64
CA ALA A 159 -5.64 9.48 -1.72
C ALA A 159 -5.90 8.18 -2.52
N HIS A 160 -6.40 7.15 -1.85
CA HIS A 160 -6.82 5.88 -2.46
C HIS A 160 -8.28 5.88 -2.95
N GLY A 161 -8.89 7.05 -3.12
CA GLY A 161 -10.19 7.20 -3.78
C GLY A 161 -11.40 7.01 -2.86
N SER A 162 -11.25 7.21 -1.55
CA SER A 162 -12.41 7.23 -0.64
C SER A 162 -13.40 8.34 -1.01
N HIS A 163 -14.69 8.01 -0.99
CA HIS A 163 -15.77 8.98 -1.15
C HIS A 163 -15.88 9.90 0.07
N ILE A 164 -15.22 11.07 0.00
CA ILE A 164 -15.06 12.00 1.12
C ILE A 164 -16.39 12.48 1.74
N ASN A 165 -17.44 12.55 0.92
CA ASN A 165 -18.78 13.03 1.29
C ASN A 165 -19.81 11.89 1.47
N ALA A 166 -19.38 10.62 1.50
CA ALA A 166 -20.27 9.53 1.84
C ALA A 166 -20.90 9.76 3.22
N GLN A 167 -22.14 9.28 3.40
CA GLN A 167 -22.89 9.38 4.65
C GLN A 167 -23.33 8.00 5.12
N ASP A 168 -23.28 7.78 6.43
CA ASP A 168 -23.76 6.54 7.03
C ASP A 168 -25.30 6.49 7.08
N GLU A 169 -25.85 5.45 7.69
CA GLU A 169 -27.30 5.24 7.77
C GLU A 169 -28.05 6.39 8.48
N ASN A 170 -27.36 7.23 9.25
CA ASN A 170 -27.92 8.36 9.99
C ASN A 170 -27.56 9.71 9.36
N GLY A 171 -26.96 9.71 8.17
CA GLY A 171 -26.53 10.93 7.50
C GLY A 171 -25.19 11.48 8.02
N TYR A 172 -24.41 10.71 8.78
CA TYR A 172 -23.12 11.20 9.27
C TYR A 172 -22.03 10.98 8.21
N SER A 173 -21.41 12.06 7.76
CA SER A 173 -20.17 12.02 6.97
C SER A 173 -18.94 11.92 7.86
N ALA A 174 -17.77 11.67 7.25
CA ALA A 174 -16.49 11.65 7.98
C ALA A 174 -16.23 12.97 8.72
N LEU A 175 -16.57 14.11 8.11
CA LEU A 175 -16.42 15.44 8.73
C LEU A 175 -17.35 15.61 9.93
N ILE A 176 -18.60 15.12 9.83
CA ILE A 176 -19.57 15.17 10.93
C ILE A 176 -19.09 14.28 12.09
N TRP A 177 -18.60 13.07 11.82
CA TRP A 177 -18.01 12.19 12.83
C TRP A 177 -16.83 12.84 13.54
N ALA A 178 -15.91 13.47 12.80
CA ALA A 178 -14.78 14.18 13.39
C ALA A 178 -15.21 15.37 14.26
N ALA A 179 -16.24 16.11 13.84
CA ALA A 179 -16.78 17.25 14.59
C ALA A 179 -17.50 16.83 15.87
N GLN A 180 -18.28 15.74 15.84
CA GLN A 180 -18.94 15.18 17.02
C GLN A 180 -17.93 14.73 18.09
N HIS A 181 -16.76 14.24 17.68
CA HIS A 181 -15.72 13.73 18.59
C HIS A 181 -14.59 14.73 18.88
N GLY A 182 -14.65 15.94 18.32
CA GLY A 182 -13.71 17.00 18.65
C GLY A 182 -12.34 16.90 17.96
N HIS A 183 -12.24 16.16 16.85
CA HIS A 183 -10.96 15.92 16.17
C HIS A 183 -10.58 17.05 15.21
N LYS A 184 -10.06 18.15 15.75
CA LYS A 184 -9.67 19.35 15.01
C LYS A 184 -8.71 19.08 13.84
N SER A 185 -7.68 18.24 14.03
CA SER A 185 -6.70 17.90 12.98
C SER A 185 -7.37 17.20 11.79
N VAL A 186 -8.27 16.25 12.05
CA VAL A 186 -9.04 15.56 11.01
C VAL A 186 -9.95 16.52 10.28
N ILE A 187 -10.61 17.44 10.99
CA ILE A 187 -11.51 18.44 10.39
C ILE A 187 -10.75 19.33 9.41
N PHE A 188 -9.59 19.86 9.83
CA PHE A 188 -8.73 20.61 8.91
C PHE A 188 -8.36 19.77 7.69
N LYS A 189 -7.91 18.53 7.90
CA LYS A 189 -7.49 17.69 6.79
C LYS A 189 -8.63 17.36 5.83
N LEU A 190 -9.83 17.07 6.33
CA LEU A 190 -11.01 16.81 5.50
C LEU A 190 -11.44 18.05 4.72
N LEU A 191 -11.40 19.23 5.33
CA LEU A 191 -11.71 20.49 4.64
C LEU A 191 -10.66 20.81 3.56
N GLU A 192 -9.37 20.60 3.85
CA GLU A 192 -8.28 20.70 2.86
C GLU A 192 -8.51 19.76 1.67
N LEU A 193 -9.03 18.56 1.93
CA LEU A 193 -9.33 17.54 0.92
C LEU A 193 -10.70 17.75 0.23
N GLY A 194 -11.41 18.84 0.53
CA GLY A 194 -12.65 19.22 -0.15
C GLY A 194 -13.93 18.60 0.42
N ALA A 195 -13.95 18.18 1.68
CA ALA A 195 -15.17 17.71 2.34
C ALA A 195 -16.23 18.81 2.41
N ASP A 196 -17.48 18.45 2.12
CA ASP A 196 -18.61 19.37 2.21
C ASP A 196 -19.06 19.54 3.66
N LYS A 197 -18.85 20.73 4.20
CA LYS A 197 -19.24 21.11 5.56
C LYS A 197 -20.73 21.37 5.74
N ASN A 198 -21.48 21.51 4.64
CA ASN A 198 -22.91 21.80 4.67
C ASN A 198 -23.76 20.52 4.70
N LEU A 199 -23.15 19.34 4.59
CA LEU A 199 -23.86 18.08 4.77
C LEU A 199 -24.50 18.02 6.15
N GLN A 200 -25.71 17.45 6.16
CA GLN A 200 -26.54 17.33 7.35
C GLN A 200 -26.83 15.87 7.66
N THR A 201 -26.93 15.55 8.95
CA THR A 201 -27.48 14.29 9.41
C THR A 201 -28.97 14.20 9.11
N LYS A 202 -29.58 13.03 9.35
CA LYS A 202 -31.03 12.86 9.27
C LYS A 202 -31.81 13.73 10.27
N ASP A 203 -31.16 14.20 11.33
CA ASP A 203 -31.73 15.17 12.28
C ASP A 203 -31.53 16.63 11.81
N GLU A 204 -31.15 16.83 10.55
CA GLU A 204 -30.86 18.15 9.95
C GLU A 204 -29.68 18.89 10.60
N LYS A 205 -28.81 18.18 11.32
CA LYS A 205 -27.65 18.77 12.02
C LYS A 205 -26.40 18.75 11.13
N THR A 206 -25.75 19.90 11.00
CA THR A 206 -24.44 20.07 10.37
C THR A 206 -23.30 19.65 11.31
N ALA A 207 -22.10 19.51 10.75
CA ALA A 207 -20.88 19.28 11.53
C ALA A 207 -20.64 20.38 12.59
N ALA A 208 -20.92 21.65 12.26
CA ALA A 208 -20.77 22.76 13.19
C ALA A 208 -21.74 22.65 14.38
N GLU A 209 -23.02 22.35 14.12
CA GLU A 209 -24.03 22.20 15.16
C GLU A 209 -23.72 21.03 16.09
N LEU A 210 -23.25 19.90 15.55
CA LEU A 210 -22.80 18.78 16.38
C LEU A 210 -21.57 19.14 17.21
N ALA A 211 -20.59 19.85 16.66
CA ALA A 211 -19.47 20.37 17.46
C ALA A 211 -19.97 21.25 18.62
N LYS A 212 -20.97 22.10 18.40
CA LYS A 212 -21.58 22.93 19.44
C LYS A 212 -22.30 22.10 20.51
N ILE A 213 -23.13 21.14 20.10
CA ILE A 213 -23.87 20.23 21.01
C ILE A 213 -22.89 19.46 21.91
N HIS A 214 -21.78 18.99 21.33
CA HIS A 214 -20.73 18.25 22.03
C HIS A 214 -19.68 19.13 22.73
N LYS A 215 -19.93 20.45 22.82
CA LYS A 215 -19.10 21.45 23.54
C LYS A 215 -17.68 21.64 22.96
N HIS A 216 -17.51 21.42 21.67
CA HIS A 216 -16.28 21.70 20.92
C HIS A 216 -16.31 23.11 20.31
N SER A 217 -16.27 24.14 21.17
CA SER A 217 -16.46 25.55 20.78
C SER A 217 -15.46 26.05 19.73
N GLU A 218 -14.19 25.62 19.77
CA GLU A 218 -13.20 26.00 18.76
C GLU A 218 -13.55 25.46 17.37
N ILE A 219 -14.05 24.22 17.32
CA ILE A 219 -14.44 23.56 16.06
C ILE A 219 -15.72 24.20 15.51
N TYR A 220 -16.67 24.53 16.39
CA TYR A 220 -17.86 25.29 16.00
C TYR A 220 -17.47 26.62 15.34
N SER A 221 -16.57 27.38 15.97
CA SER A 221 -16.08 28.65 15.41
C SER A 221 -15.39 28.45 14.07
N LEU A 222 -14.53 27.43 13.95
CA LEU A 222 -13.82 27.10 12.71
C LEU A 222 -14.78 26.78 11.56
N LEU A 223 -15.76 25.90 11.79
CA LEU A 223 -16.71 25.48 10.76
C LEU A 223 -17.70 26.60 10.39
N SER A 224 -18.06 27.43 11.37
CA SER A 224 -18.95 28.59 11.18
C SER A 224 -18.28 29.74 10.43
N LEU A 225 -16.97 29.99 10.65
CA LEU A 225 -16.23 31.12 10.06
C LEU A 225 -15.71 30.86 8.64
N ALA A 226 -15.51 29.61 8.24
CA ALA A 226 -14.87 29.26 6.96
C ALA A 226 -15.78 29.41 5.73
N ALA A 227 -16.64 30.44 5.67
CA ALA A 227 -17.36 30.78 4.46
C ALA A 227 -16.40 31.47 3.46
N ASN A 228 -16.22 30.83 2.29
CA ASN A 228 -15.82 31.42 1.01
C ASN A 228 -14.34 31.36 0.55
N HIS A 229 -13.33 31.17 1.40
CA HIS A 229 -11.93 31.27 0.91
C HIS A 229 -11.18 29.94 0.63
N LEU A 230 -11.63 28.80 1.14
CA LEU A 230 -10.91 27.51 0.98
C LEU A 230 -11.54 26.57 -0.05
N GLN A 231 -12.79 26.76 -0.45
CA GLN A 231 -13.46 25.77 -1.32
C GLN A 231 -13.04 25.91 -2.81
N GLY A 232 -12.67 27.13 -3.23
CA GLY A 232 -12.28 27.45 -4.61
C GLY A 232 -10.79 27.23 -4.93
N ARG A 233 -9.87 27.53 -4.01
CA ARG A 233 -8.41 27.36 -4.24
C ARG A 233 -7.94 25.90 -4.09
N TYR A 234 -8.76 25.04 -3.48
CA TYR A 234 -8.37 23.66 -3.17
C TYR A 234 -8.80 22.63 -4.22
N HIS A 235 -9.82 22.93 -5.03
CA HIS A 235 -10.09 22.13 -6.23
C HIS A 235 -8.92 22.15 -7.23
N GLU A 236 -8.12 23.23 -7.23
CA GLU A 236 -6.90 23.35 -8.02
C GLU A 236 -5.72 22.58 -7.41
N THR A 237 -5.57 22.61 -6.08
CA THR A 237 -4.50 21.87 -5.38
C THR A 237 -4.77 20.37 -5.27
N ILE A 238 -6.02 19.92 -5.17
CA ILE A 238 -6.37 18.49 -5.26
C ILE A 238 -6.16 17.97 -6.69
N LYS A 239 -6.41 18.80 -7.72
CA LYS A 239 -6.01 18.47 -9.09
C LYS A 239 -4.50 18.39 -9.23
N GLN A 240 -3.75 19.34 -8.65
CA GLN A 240 -2.29 19.32 -8.65
C GLN A 240 -1.70 18.19 -7.82
N GLU A 241 -2.32 17.78 -6.71
CA GLU A 241 -1.87 16.70 -5.83
C GLU A 241 -2.29 15.33 -6.37
N ALA A 242 -3.43 15.24 -7.07
CA ALA A 242 -3.80 14.06 -7.85
C ALA A 242 -2.88 13.92 -9.07
N VAL A 243 -2.51 15.01 -9.74
CA VAL A 243 -1.49 15.03 -10.81
C VAL A 243 -0.11 14.73 -10.26
N TYR A 244 0.26 15.26 -9.08
CA TYR A 244 1.51 14.94 -8.39
C TYR A 244 1.53 13.47 -7.97
N LYS A 245 0.43 12.90 -7.46
CA LYS A 245 0.27 11.46 -7.22
C LYS A 245 0.23 10.63 -8.49
N PHE A 246 -0.25 11.17 -9.60
CA PHE A 246 -0.22 10.52 -10.90
C PHE A 246 1.21 10.46 -11.45
N LEU A 247 2.00 11.52 -11.22
CA LEU A 247 3.40 11.63 -11.58
C LEU A 247 4.31 10.83 -10.62
N THR A 248 4.00 10.78 -9.32
CA THR A 248 4.75 9.99 -8.31
C THR A 248 4.32 8.54 -8.24
N ALA A 249 3.13 8.16 -8.74
CA ALA A 249 2.73 6.76 -8.91
C ALA A 249 3.61 6.01 -9.92
N VAL A 250 4.43 6.71 -10.71
CA VAL A 250 5.45 6.11 -11.58
C VAL A 250 6.81 5.95 -10.88
N SER A 251 7.00 6.41 -9.64
CA SER A 251 8.22 6.13 -8.89
C SER A 251 8.02 6.21 -7.38
N ASP A 252 7.50 5.13 -6.82
CA ASP A 252 8.10 4.57 -5.61
C ASP A 252 8.03 3.04 -5.74
N HIS A 253 8.90 2.52 -6.62
CA HIS A 253 9.61 1.32 -6.22
C HIS A 253 10.35 1.70 -4.94
N GLY A 254 9.69 1.52 -3.80
CA GLY A 254 10.36 1.28 -2.55
C GLY A 254 11.25 0.06 -2.77
N VAL A 255 12.45 0.32 -3.29
CA VAL A 255 13.55 -0.62 -3.26
C VAL A 255 13.89 -0.76 -1.80
N GLY A 256 13.21 -1.70 -1.15
CA GLY A 256 13.89 -2.54 -0.19
C GLY A 256 15.15 -3.01 -0.89
N SER A 257 16.29 -2.52 -0.43
CA SER A 257 17.61 -3.13 -0.59
C SER A 257 17.72 -4.11 -1.77
N CYS A 258 17.62 -3.60 -3.00
CA CYS A 258 18.32 -4.20 -4.12
C CYS A 258 19.65 -3.46 -4.17
N SER A 259 20.72 -4.23 -4.09
CA SER A 259 22.09 -3.82 -4.32
C SER A 259 22.19 -2.60 -5.24
N SER A 260 22.62 -1.45 -4.70
CA SER A 260 23.09 -0.28 -5.45
C SER A 260 24.30 -0.56 -6.37
N LEU A 261 24.64 -1.85 -6.52
CA LEU A 261 25.80 -2.41 -7.17
C LEU A 261 25.52 -2.84 -8.62
N ASP A 262 24.27 -3.16 -8.99
CA ASP A 262 23.97 -3.73 -10.31
C ASP A 262 23.59 -2.68 -11.38
N ASP A 263 22.88 -1.60 -11.03
CA ASP A 263 22.41 -0.60 -11.99
C ASP A 263 23.56 0.22 -12.61
N MET A 264 24.57 0.55 -11.81
CA MET A 264 25.77 1.24 -12.27
C MET A 264 26.61 0.35 -13.20
N GLU A 265 26.69 -0.95 -12.89
CA GLU A 265 27.42 -1.90 -13.70
C GLU A 265 26.76 -2.07 -15.06
N VAL A 266 25.45 -2.28 -15.11
CA VAL A 266 24.70 -2.40 -16.37
C VAL A 266 24.80 -1.13 -17.21
N PHE A 267 24.63 0.05 -16.60
CA PHE A 267 24.74 1.34 -17.29
C PHE A 267 26.13 1.54 -17.92
N LEU A 268 27.19 1.33 -17.14
CA LEU A 268 28.56 1.53 -17.62
C LEU A 268 29.02 0.42 -18.58
N HIS A 269 28.52 -0.80 -18.44
CA HIS A 269 28.73 -1.85 -19.44
C HIS A 269 28.09 -1.51 -20.78
N GLY A 270 26.87 -0.94 -20.78
CA GLY A 270 26.19 -0.48 -21.99
C GLY A 270 26.94 0.62 -22.74
N LEU A 271 27.71 1.44 -22.02
CA LEU A 271 28.55 2.50 -22.61
C LEU A 271 29.97 2.03 -22.96
N GLY A 272 30.32 0.78 -22.66
CA GLY A 272 31.67 0.24 -22.82
C GLY A 272 32.69 0.87 -21.86
N LEU A 273 32.25 1.29 -20.67
CA LEU A 273 33.02 2.00 -19.64
C LEU A 273 33.20 1.16 -18.37
N ALA A 274 33.24 -0.16 -18.50
CA ALA A 274 33.35 -1.07 -17.36
C ALA A 274 34.60 -0.82 -16.48
N HIS A 275 35.67 -0.27 -17.06
CA HIS A 275 36.90 0.09 -16.32
C HIS A 275 36.70 1.26 -15.33
N VAL A 276 35.64 2.05 -15.49
CA VAL A 276 35.31 3.20 -14.63
C VAL A 276 34.55 2.77 -13.38
N ILE A 277 33.89 1.60 -13.41
CA ILE A 277 33.09 1.05 -12.29
C ILE A 277 33.91 0.99 -11.00
N GLY A 278 35.15 0.48 -11.07
CA GLY A 278 36.02 0.36 -9.89
C GLY A 278 36.37 1.72 -9.27
N LEU A 279 36.54 2.74 -10.12
CA LEU A 279 36.89 4.10 -9.71
C LEU A 279 35.71 4.79 -9.01
N LEU A 280 34.50 4.62 -9.53
CA LEU A 280 33.28 5.14 -8.90
C LEU A 280 32.94 4.43 -7.58
N LYS A 281 33.20 3.12 -7.50
CA LYS A 281 33.07 2.33 -6.26
C LYS A 281 34.03 2.79 -5.17
N GLU A 282 35.28 3.09 -5.52
CA GLU A 282 36.29 3.57 -4.56
C GLU A 282 35.92 4.96 -3.99
N LYS A 283 35.14 5.75 -4.75
CA LYS A 283 34.70 7.10 -4.39
C LYS A 283 33.27 7.16 -3.82
N ASP A 284 32.60 6.02 -3.63
CA ASP A 284 31.23 5.89 -3.14
C ASP A 284 30.20 6.74 -3.92
N ILE A 285 30.35 6.79 -5.25
CA ILE A 285 29.47 7.59 -6.12
C ILE A 285 28.29 6.73 -6.55
N ALA A 286 27.07 7.18 -6.28
CA ALA A 286 25.86 6.52 -6.75
C ALA A 286 25.53 6.87 -8.21
N LEU A 287 24.83 6.00 -8.93
CA LEU A 287 24.41 6.26 -10.33
C LEU A 287 23.61 7.57 -10.46
N ARG A 288 22.75 7.89 -9.49
CA ARG A 288 22.01 9.16 -9.44
C ARG A 288 22.93 10.38 -9.36
N GLN A 289 24.04 10.27 -8.63
CA GLN A 289 25.03 11.35 -8.54
C GLN A 289 25.83 11.48 -9.84
N LEU A 290 26.20 10.35 -10.47
CA LEU A 290 26.88 10.34 -11.76
C LEU A 290 26.06 11.03 -12.87
N LEU A 291 24.73 10.85 -12.85
CA LEU A 291 23.83 11.41 -13.87
C LEU A 291 23.63 12.93 -13.76
N VAL A 292 24.00 13.56 -12.65
CA VAL A 292 23.90 15.01 -12.44
C VAL A 292 25.26 15.71 -12.47
N MET A 293 26.35 14.96 -12.64
CA MET A 293 27.70 15.49 -12.59
C MET A 293 28.08 16.28 -13.83
N GLN A 294 28.78 17.39 -13.62
CA GLN A 294 29.35 18.19 -14.69
C GLN A 294 30.72 17.65 -15.15
N LYS A 295 31.17 18.07 -16.34
CA LYS A 295 32.44 17.64 -16.91
C LYS A 295 33.63 17.85 -15.97
N ASP A 296 33.65 18.96 -15.25
CA ASP A 296 34.72 19.29 -14.29
C ASP A 296 34.72 18.36 -13.08
N GLU A 297 33.54 17.87 -12.67
CA GLU A 297 33.39 16.93 -11.55
C GLU A 297 33.84 15.53 -11.97
N LEU A 298 33.54 15.10 -13.20
CA LEU A 298 34.04 13.83 -13.76
C LEU A 298 35.59 13.79 -13.77
N ILE A 299 36.23 14.93 -14.06
CA ILE A 299 37.70 15.06 -14.00
C ILE A 299 38.20 14.95 -12.57
N GLN A 300 37.54 15.59 -11.60
CA GLN A 300 37.90 15.52 -10.17
C GLN A 300 37.76 14.10 -9.60
N ILE A 301 36.83 13.32 -10.15
CA ILE A 301 36.62 11.92 -9.75
C ILE A 301 37.72 11.01 -10.28
N GLY A 302 38.44 11.39 -11.34
CA GLY A 302 39.55 10.63 -11.91
C GLY A 302 39.27 10.08 -13.32
N ILE A 303 38.13 10.41 -13.93
CA ILE A 303 37.81 10.07 -15.32
C ILE A 303 38.47 11.11 -16.22
N THR A 304 39.74 10.89 -16.55
CA THR A 304 40.57 11.85 -17.31
C THR A 304 40.56 11.62 -18.82
N ASN A 305 40.06 10.46 -19.28
CA ASN A 305 39.97 10.15 -20.70
C ASN A 305 38.84 10.94 -21.37
N PRO A 306 39.14 11.82 -22.35
CA PRO A 306 38.13 12.65 -23.00
C PRO A 306 37.10 11.83 -23.79
N GLY A 307 37.45 10.63 -24.26
CA GLY A 307 36.52 9.73 -24.94
C GLY A 307 35.47 9.14 -23.98
N ASP A 308 35.87 8.83 -22.76
CA ASP A 308 34.97 8.26 -21.74
C ASP A 308 34.06 9.34 -21.15
N GLN A 309 34.61 10.54 -20.94
CA GLN A 309 33.84 11.74 -20.56
C GLN A 309 32.76 12.05 -21.60
N GLN A 310 33.10 12.03 -22.90
CA GLN A 310 32.12 12.35 -23.94
C GLN A 310 31.02 11.29 -24.02
N LYS A 311 31.35 9.99 -23.86
CA LYS A 311 30.35 8.91 -23.83
C LYS A 311 29.39 9.06 -22.65
N LEU A 312 29.93 9.37 -21.47
CA LEU A 312 29.13 9.64 -20.27
C LEU A 312 28.25 10.87 -20.46
N LEU A 313 28.81 11.99 -20.91
CA LEU A 313 28.06 13.23 -21.13
C LEU A 313 26.99 13.08 -22.21
N ASN A 314 27.28 12.34 -23.29
CA ASN A 314 26.28 12.04 -24.33
C ASN A 314 25.15 11.16 -23.75
N ALA A 315 25.48 10.12 -23.01
CA ALA A 315 24.48 9.26 -22.37
C ALA A 315 23.66 10.02 -21.31
N ILE A 316 24.31 10.92 -20.56
CA ILE A 316 23.64 11.80 -19.60
C ILE A 316 22.70 12.76 -20.33
N ASN A 317 23.14 13.36 -21.44
CA ASN A 317 22.29 14.26 -22.25
C ASN A 317 21.13 13.51 -22.94
N GLU A 318 21.33 12.25 -23.34
CA GLU A 318 20.26 11.39 -23.89
C GLU A 318 19.27 10.93 -22.81
N LEU A 319 19.73 10.78 -21.56
CA LEU A 319 18.91 10.41 -20.41
C LEU A 319 18.27 11.59 -19.68
N GLN A 320 18.77 12.81 -19.90
CA GLN A 320 18.12 14.04 -19.49
C GLN A 320 16.89 14.25 -20.38
N VAL A 321 15.79 13.59 -20.02
CA VAL A 321 14.45 14.08 -20.34
C VAL A 321 14.41 15.52 -19.84
N GLU A 322 14.11 16.48 -20.72
CA GLU A 322 13.88 17.87 -20.34
C GLU A 322 12.93 17.88 -19.15
N GLU A 323 13.49 18.09 -17.97
CA GLU A 323 12.74 18.20 -16.73
C GLU A 323 12.06 19.56 -16.83
N ILE A 324 10.89 19.58 -17.46
CA ILE A 324 10.04 20.76 -17.50
C ILE A 324 9.69 21.04 -16.04
N ARG A 325 10.37 22.01 -15.45
CA ARG A 325 10.02 22.52 -14.13
C ARG A 325 8.60 23.03 -14.27
N ILE A 326 7.72 22.61 -13.39
CA ILE A 326 6.30 23.01 -13.39
C ILE A 326 6.13 24.55 -13.33
N GLY A 327 7.18 25.28 -12.92
CA GLY A 327 7.23 26.75 -12.97
C GLY A 327 7.53 27.37 -14.35
N ASP A 328 8.05 26.60 -15.30
CA ASP A 328 8.42 27.03 -16.66
C ASP A 328 7.38 26.61 -17.70
N LEU A 329 6.16 26.30 -17.28
CA LEU A 329 5.01 26.05 -18.15
C LEU A 329 4.10 27.30 -18.21
N PRO A 330 4.52 28.43 -18.82
CA PRO A 330 3.57 29.49 -19.10
C PRO A 330 2.65 29.01 -20.24
N GLU A 331 1.34 29.20 -20.04
CA GLU A 331 0.28 29.09 -21.06
C GLU A 331 -0.54 27.79 -21.21
N VAL A 332 -0.43 26.77 -20.35
CA VAL A 332 -1.45 25.66 -20.35
C VAL A 332 -2.81 26.11 -19.80
N MET A 333 -2.93 27.36 -19.34
CA MET A 333 -4.21 27.98 -18.97
C MET A 333 -5.12 28.39 -20.14
N LYS A 334 -4.84 27.98 -21.38
CA LYS A 334 -5.68 28.29 -22.56
C LYS A 334 -6.32 27.09 -23.25
N LEU A 335 -6.37 25.92 -22.62
CA LEU A 335 -7.12 24.79 -23.16
C LEU A 335 -8.59 24.86 -22.73
N GLU A 336 -9.47 25.19 -23.68
CA GLU A 336 -10.94 25.04 -23.59
C GLU A 336 -11.36 23.56 -23.63
N LEU A 337 -10.64 22.67 -22.94
CA LEU A 337 -11.04 21.27 -22.79
C LEU A 337 -11.83 21.11 -21.49
N SER A 338 -12.97 20.44 -21.57
CA SER A 338 -13.75 20.12 -20.37
C SER A 338 -12.90 19.24 -19.42
N GLY A 339 -12.94 19.51 -18.12
CA GLY A 339 -12.10 18.81 -17.13
C GLY A 339 -12.25 17.28 -17.14
N ASP A 340 -13.40 16.78 -17.62
CA ASP A 340 -13.69 15.36 -17.78
C ASP A 340 -12.97 14.73 -18.98
N GLU A 341 -12.79 15.47 -20.08
CA GLU A 341 -12.06 15.01 -21.26
C GLU A 341 -10.56 14.91 -20.98
N PHE A 342 -10.01 15.89 -20.26
CA PHE A 342 -8.60 15.87 -19.85
C PHE A 342 -8.31 14.72 -18.86
N LEU A 343 -9.21 14.48 -17.89
CA LEU A 343 -9.08 13.35 -16.96
C LEU A 343 -9.19 11.99 -17.68
N LYS A 344 -10.08 11.89 -18.67
CA LYS A 344 -10.24 10.68 -19.50
C LYS A 344 -9.00 10.44 -20.35
N PHE A 345 -8.40 11.49 -20.89
CA PHE A 345 -7.13 11.44 -21.61
C PHE A 345 -5.97 10.98 -20.71
N LEU A 346 -5.80 11.59 -19.53
CA LEU A 346 -4.77 11.17 -18.56
C LEU A 346 -4.93 9.71 -18.15
N LYS A 347 -6.16 9.27 -17.82
CA LYS A 347 -6.45 7.86 -17.51
C LYS A 347 -6.08 6.92 -18.66
N LYS A 348 -6.32 7.33 -19.90
CA LYS A 348 -5.94 6.56 -21.09
C LYS A 348 -4.42 6.48 -21.23
N LEU A 349 -3.72 7.59 -21.08
CA LEU A 349 -2.26 7.67 -21.13
C LEU A 349 -1.62 6.76 -20.07
N ASN A 350 -2.07 6.81 -18.82
CA ASN A 350 -1.55 5.95 -17.76
C ASN A 350 -1.89 4.47 -17.96
N LYS A 351 -3.05 4.16 -18.54
CA LYS A 351 -3.34 2.78 -18.93
C LYS A 351 -2.32 2.28 -19.96
N GLU A 352 -2.01 3.08 -20.98
CA GLU A 352 -1.01 2.71 -21.98
C GLU A 352 0.43 2.67 -21.39
N CYS A 353 0.78 3.56 -20.46
CA CYS A 353 2.05 3.49 -19.74
C CYS A 353 2.18 2.21 -18.88
N ASN A 354 1.13 1.83 -18.14
CA ASN A 354 1.12 0.59 -17.37
C ASN A 354 1.17 -0.66 -18.26
N ASN A 355 0.52 -0.60 -19.43
CA ASN A 355 0.63 -1.65 -20.44
C ASN A 355 2.07 -1.79 -20.98
N LEU A 356 2.90 -0.73 -20.93
CA LEU A 356 4.32 -0.76 -21.28
C LEU A 356 5.17 -1.38 -20.17
N THR A 357 4.81 -1.13 -18.92
CA THR A 357 5.54 -1.58 -17.73
C THR A 357 5.60 -3.11 -17.65
N ILE A 358 4.52 -3.81 -18.00
CA ILE A 358 4.45 -5.28 -17.92
C ILE A 358 5.40 -5.96 -18.93
N PRO A 359 5.42 -5.62 -20.24
CA PRO A 359 6.41 -6.09 -21.20
C PRO A 359 7.84 -5.74 -20.80
N VAL A 360 8.10 -4.51 -20.35
CA VAL A 360 9.45 -4.06 -19.96
C VAL A 360 9.95 -4.83 -18.73
N GLN A 361 9.12 -5.02 -17.71
CA GLN A 361 9.47 -5.82 -16.53
C GLN A 361 9.64 -7.31 -16.86
N THR A 362 8.82 -7.84 -17.77
CA THR A 362 8.93 -9.22 -18.27
C THR A 362 10.21 -9.42 -19.06
N MET A 363 10.59 -8.46 -19.91
CA MET A 363 11.87 -8.44 -20.61
C MET A 363 13.04 -8.33 -19.64
N ASN A 364 13.02 -7.40 -18.67
CA ASN A 364 14.08 -7.26 -17.68
C ASN A 364 14.27 -8.53 -16.85
N LYS A 365 13.18 -9.17 -16.40
CA LYS A 365 13.24 -10.43 -15.67
C LYS A 365 13.82 -11.57 -16.52
N HIS A 366 13.45 -11.63 -17.80
CA HIS A 366 13.96 -12.64 -18.73
C HIS A 366 15.42 -12.39 -19.13
N PHE A 367 15.84 -11.13 -19.29
CA PHE A 367 17.23 -10.74 -19.57
C PHE A 367 18.15 -10.99 -18.38
N LEU A 368 17.73 -10.66 -17.15
CA LEU A 368 18.55 -10.91 -15.94
C LEU A 368 18.71 -12.40 -15.66
N GLN A 369 17.65 -13.20 -15.80
CA GLN A 369 17.69 -14.62 -15.47
C GLN A 369 18.42 -15.48 -16.51
N ASN A 370 18.47 -15.05 -17.77
CA ASN A 370 19.02 -15.83 -18.88
C ASN A 370 20.20 -15.17 -19.61
N SER A 371 20.84 -14.13 -19.04
CA SER A 371 21.97 -13.40 -19.65
C SER A 371 23.09 -14.33 -20.18
N HIS A 372 23.36 -15.43 -19.47
CA HIS A 372 24.35 -16.45 -19.82
C HIS A 372 23.87 -17.48 -20.87
N LYS A 373 22.56 -17.62 -21.10
CA LYS A 373 21.96 -18.53 -22.10
C LYS A 373 21.65 -17.86 -23.43
N ILE A 374 21.31 -16.56 -23.41
CA ILE A 374 21.00 -15.77 -24.61
C ILE A 374 22.20 -15.67 -25.57
N VAL A 375 23.43 -15.72 -25.03
CA VAL A 375 24.67 -15.70 -25.82
C VAL A 375 24.96 -17.04 -26.53
N LEU A 376 24.37 -18.16 -26.09
CA LEU A 376 24.79 -19.49 -26.54
C LEU A 376 23.70 -20.38 -27.15
N GLN A 377 22.40 -20.09 -27.00
CA GLN A 377 21.35 -20.88 -27.67
C GLN A 377 20.21 -19.98 -28.17
N TRP A 378 20.19 -19.79 -29.49
CA TRP A 378 19.04 -19.21 -30.20
C TRP A 378 17.97 -20.29 -30.41
N ALA A 379 16.91 -20.29 -29.57
CA ALA A 379 15.50 -20.67 -29.84
C ALA A 379 14.81 -21.32 -28.61
N PRO A 380 13.47 -21.18 -28.41
CA PRO A 380 12.47 -20.72 -29.36
C PRO A 380 12.13 -19.23 -29.21
N THR A 381 12.27 -18.53 -30.33
CA THR A 381 12.21 -17.08 -30.52
C THR A 381 10.78 -16.52 -30.57
N GLU A 382 9.74 -17.33 -30.38
CA GLU A 382 8.34 -16.90 -30.57
C GLU A 382 7.84 -16.02 -29.42
N ILE A 383 7.99 -16.46 -28.17
CA ILE A 383 7.55 -15.69 -26.99
C ILE A 383 8.29 -14.36 -26.90
N PHE A 384 9.59 -14.35 -27.23
CA PHE A 384 10.40 -13.13 -27.22
C PHE A 384 9.98 -12.16 -28.34
N MET A 385 9.75 -12.67 -29.54
CA MET A 385 9.25 -11.86 -30.66
C MET A 385 7.85 -11.32 -30.38
N GLU A 386 7.01 -12.05 -29.67
CA GLU A 386 5.66 -11.63 -29.28
C GLU A 386 5.71 -10.52 -28.22
N VAL A 387 6.56 -10.67 -27.19
CA VAL A 387 6.79 -9.62 -26.18
C VAL A 387 7.41 -8.36 -26.79
N CYS A 388 8.34 -8.50 -27.75
CA CYS A 388 8.90 -7.36 -28.46
C CYS A 388 7.88 -6.68 -29.39
N LYS A 389 6.99 -7.46 -30.04
CA LYS A 389 5.89 -6.90 -30.83
C LYS A 389 4.87 -6.16 -29.96
N ASP A 390 4.54 -6.72 -28.80
CA ASP A 390 3.65 -6.09 -27.82
C ASP A 390 4.26 -4.80 -27.27
N LEU A 391 5.57 -4.79 -27.03
CA LEU A 391 6.30 -3.59 -26.64
C LEU A 391 6.27 -2.53 -27.74
N VAL A 392 6.62 -2.88 -28.98
CA VAL A 392 6.60 -1.94 -30.12
C VAL A 392 5.19 -1.39 -30.33
N CYS A 393 4.15 -2.23 -30.30
CA CYS A 393 2.77 -1.80 -30.44
C CYS A 393 2.34 -0.88 -29.28
N SER A 394 2.82 -1.13 -28.07
CA SER A 394 2.54 -0.28 -26.90
C SER A 394 3.30 1.05 -26.96
N VAL A 395 4.54 1.05 -27.49
CA VAL A 395 5.32 2.28 -27.76
C VAL A 395 4.66 3.10 -28.87
N GLU A 396 4.17 2.47 -29.94
CA GLU A 396 3.46 3.15 -31.04
C GLU A 396 2.16 3.80 -30.55
N LYS A 397 1.35 3.08 -29.77
CA LYS A 397 0.14 3.63 -29.14
C LYS A 397 0.44 4.77 -28.17
N LEU A 398 1.52 4.64 -27.40
CA LEU A 398 1.98 5.73 -26.53
C LEU A 398 2.45 6.93 -27.37
N GLY A 399 3.13 6.69 -28.49
CA GLY A 399 3.53 7.72 -29.45
C GLY A 399 2.33 8.44 -30.07
N GLU A 400 1.24 7.74 -30.39
CA GLU A 400 -0.02 8.33 -30.85
C GLU A 400 -0.69 9.19 -29.78
N GLU A 401 -0.63 8.81 -28.50
CA GLU A 401 -1.18 9.62 -27.42
C GLU A 401 -0.26 10.81 -27.06
N VAL A 402 1.06 10.66 -27.20
CA VAL A 402 2.05 11.75 -27.03
C VAL A 402 2.00 12.75 -28.20
N THR A 403 1.69 12.31 -29.41
CA THR A 403 1.46 13.23 -30.55
C THR A 403 0.18 14.02 -30.38
N LYS A 404 -0.91 13.39 -29.89
CA LYS A 404 -2.12 14.13 -29.47
C LYS A 404 -1.83 15.15 -28.37
N LEU A 405 -0.89 14.85 -27.46
CA LEU A 405 -0.42 15.80 -26.45
C LEU A 405 0.35 16.97 -27.08
N LYS A 406 1.20 16.70 -28.09
CA LYS A 406 1.93 17.74 -28.83
C LYS A 406 1.03 18.63 -29.69
N ASP A 407 -0.07 18.09 -30.21
CA ASP A 407 -1.06 18.85 -30.96
C ASP A 407 -1.97 19.71 -30.05
N LEU A 408 -1.89 19.51 -28.72
CA LEU A 408 -2.63 20.24 -27.69
C LEU A 408 -1.82 21.38 -27.01
N VAL A 409 -0.51 21.46 -27.27
CA VAL A 409 0.39 22.53 -26.80
C VAL A 409 0.69 23.43 -27.98
#